data_AF-A0A7S2H275-F1
#
_entry.id   AF-A0A7S2H275-F1
#
_cell.length_a   1.000
_cell.length_b   1.000
_cell.length_c   1.000
_cell.angle_alpha   90.00
_cell.angle_beta   90.00
_cell.angle_gamma   90.00
#
_symmetry.space_group_name_H-M   'P 1'
#
loop_
_entity.id
_entity.type
_entity.pdbx_description
1 polymer ?
#
loop_
_entity_poly.entity_id
_entity_poly.type
_entity_poly.pdbx_seq_one_letter_code
_entity_poly.pdbx_strand_id
1 'polypeptide(L)'
;SYLSGHRLVGEAMADPAVLGFVRAFLDEVLPTVPTVPGVDLLTYRNTLVERFSNPHIKDTLLRLAEDGSVKLQTTMRPVLLEKVAAGEGFETMALAIGGWIRFMTGVDESGAVIDGLKDPQGGTRLIELATTVVAAPDKHTVRPFLQEFLGNEVASSDAAVEAITAAVVAINNEGTKPLLVRRYA
;
A
#
# COMPACT_ATOMS: atom_id res chain seq x y z
N SER A 1 3.02 -2.25 -7.27
CA SER A 1 3.37 -2.03 -8.69
C SER A 1 4.87 -1.88 -8.94
N TYR A 2 5.60 -0.97 -8.27
CA TYR A 2 7.05 -0.82 -8.51
C TYR A 2 7.83 -2.12 -8.24
N LEU A 3 7.51 -2.78 -7.11
CA LEU A 3 8.04 -4.10 -6.73
C LEU A 3 7.77 -5.19 -7.79
N SER A 4 6.70 -5.05 -8.57
CA SER A 4 6.32 -5.96 -9.66
C SER A 4 7.04 -5.67 -10.98
N GLY A 5 8.00 -4.74 -11.01
CA GLY A 5 8.79 -4.38 -12.19
C GLY A 5 8.24 -3.22 -13.02
N HIS A 6 7.07 -2.69 -12.69
CA HIS A 6 6.49 -1.53 -13.39
C HIS A 6 7.26 -0.24 -13.05
N ARG A 7 7.27 0.75 -13.96
CA ARG A 7 7.93 2.04 -13.73
C ARG A 7 7.01 3.23 -13.94
N LEU A 8 6.07 3.14 -14.89
CA LEU A 8 5.06 4.17 -15.10
C LEU A 8 3.70 3.76 -14.50
N VAL A 9 2.91 4.76 -14.08
CA VAL A 9 1.55 4.56 -13.58
C VAL A 9 0.66 3.94 -14.66
N GLY A 10 0.71 4.47 -15.89
CA GLY A 10 -0.09 3.95 -17.00
C GLY A 10 0.24 2.49 -17.35
N GLU A 11 1.52 2.11 -17.30
CA GLU A 11 1.95 0.70 -17.49
C GLU A 11 1.40 -0.20 -16.40
N ALA A 12 1.52 0.24 -15.14
CA ALA A 12 0.98 -0.50 -14.01
C ALA A 12 -0.55 -0.66 -14.11
N MET A 13 -1.27 0.40 -14.48
CA MET A 13 -2.73 0.36 -14.62
C MET A 13 -3.21 -0.47 -15.83
N ALA A 14 -2.34 -0.73 -16.81
CA ALA A 14 -2.61 -1.65 -17.92
C ALA A 14 -2.44 -3.13 -17.52
N ASP A 15 -1.78 -3.43 -16.40
CA ASP A 15 -1.69 -4.79 -15.85
C ASP A 15 -3.02 -5.16 -15.17
N PRO A 16 -3.73 -6.21 -15.65
CA PRO A 16 -5.03 -6.59 -15.09
C PRO A 16 -5.00 -6.87 -13.57
N ALA A 17 -3.90 -7.43 -13.06
CA ALA A 17 -3.77 -7.74 -11.64
C ALA A 17 -3.66 -6.48 -10.79
N VAL A 18 -2.93 -5.47 -11.27
CA VAL A 18 -2.81 -4.17 -10.60
C VAL A 18 -4.13 -3.41 -10.68
N LEU A 19 -4.78 -3.41 -11.85
CA LEU A 19 -6.09 -2.77 -12.03
C LEU A 19 -7.15 -3.40 -11.12
N GLY A 20 -7.19 -4.73 -11.02
CA GLY A 20 -8.07 -5.46 -10.13
C GLY A 20 -7.84 -5.09 -8.66
N PHE A 21 -6.57 -5.03 -8.24
CA PHE A 21 -6.21 -4.60 -6.89
C PHE A 21 -6.66 -3.16 -6.60
N VAL A 22 -6.40 -2.22 -7.51
CA VAL A 22 -6.82 -0.81 -7.34
C VAL A 22 -8.33 -0.68 -7.24
N ARG A 23 -9.08 -1.44 -8.05
CA ARG A 23 -10.55 -1.47 -7.96
C ARG A 23 -11.04 -2.02 -6.62
N ALA A 24 -10.48 -3.15 -6.17
CA ALA A 24 -10.81 -3.74 -4.88
C ALA A 24 -10.47 -2.79 -3.71
N PHE A 25 -9.32 -2.11 -3.77
CA PHE A 25 -8.93 -1.11 -2.79
C PHE A 25 -9.89 0.07 -2.75
N LEU A 26 -10.28 0.59 -3.92
CA LEU A 26 -11.26 1.67 -3.99
C LEU A 26 -12.63 1.22 -3.44
N ASP A 27 -13.05 -0.02 -3.70
CA ASP A 27 -14.30 -0.57 -3.17
C ASP A 27 -14.27 -0.75 -1.64
N GLU A 28 -13.11 -1.12 -1.08
CA GLU A 28 -12.90 -1.28 0.37
C GLU A 28 -12.95 0.07 1.13
N VAL A 29 -12.44 1.14 0.50
CA VAL A 29 -12.33 2.49 1.09
C VAL A 29 -13.57 3.34 0.82
N LEU A 30 -14.30 3.13 -0.28
CA LEU A 30 -15.43 3.98 -0.68
C LEU A 30 -16.49 4.17 0.43
N PRO A 31 -16.87 3.14 1.22
CA PRO A 31 -17.88 3.28 2.27
C PRO A 31 -17.48 4.25 3.39
N THR A 32 -16.18 4.47 3.62
CA THR A 32 -15.70 5.40 4.66
C THR A 32 -15.60 6.83 4.15
N VAL A 33 -15.88 7.08 2.86
CA VAL A 33 -15.86 8.42 2.28
C VAL A 33 -17.19 9.11 2.60
N PRO A 34 -17.18 10.27 3.28
CA PRO A 34 -18.40 11.02 3.55
C PRO A 34 -19.13 11.38 2.25
N THR A 35 -20.46 11.45 2.31
CA THR A 35 -21.24 11.91 1.16
C THR A 35 -20.83 13.33 0.78
N VAL A 36 -20.49 13.53 -0.49
CA VAL A 36 -20.14 14.85 -1.04
C VAL A 36 -21.32 15.33 -1.90
N PRO A 37 -21.98 16.45 -1.57
CA PRO A 37 -23.11 16.96 -2.34
C PRO A 37 -22.78 17.12 -3.83
N GLY A 38 -23.59 16.51 -4.70
CA GLY A 38 -23.43 16.58 -6.15
C GLY A 38 -22.38 15.63 -6.74
N VAL A 39 -21.76 14.76 -5.94
CA VAL A 39 -20.77 13.78 -6.41
C VAL A 39 -21.32 12.37 -6.25
N ASP A 40 -21.40 11.64 -7.37
CA ASP A 40 -21.60 10.20 -7.35
C ASP A 40 -20.25 9.49 -7.18
N LEU A 41 -20.03 8.90 -6.01
CA LEU A 41 -18.74 8.31 -5.64
C LEU A 41 -18.35 7.10 -6.52
N LEU A 42 -19.34 6.33 -6.99
CA LEU A 42 -19.10 5.21 -7.89
C LEU A 42 -18.63 5.68 -9.28
N THR A 43 -19.26 6.72 -9.82
CA THR A 43 -18.84 7.39 -11.05
C THR A 43 -17.46 7.99 -10.88
N TYR A 44 -17.21 8.67 -9.75
CA TYR A 44 -15.90 9.27 -9.47
C TYR A 44 -14.79 8.21 -9.38
N ARG A 45 -15.04 7.06 -8.74
CA ARG A 45 -14.13 5.91 -8.74
C ARG A 45 -13.77 5.48 -10.17
N ASN A 46 -14.76 5.35 -11.06
CA ASN A 46 -14.51 4.95 -12.45
C ASN A 46 -13.68 6.00 -13.19
N THR A 47 -13.95 7.29 -12.97
CA THR A 47 -13.15 8.39 -13.54
C THR A 47 -11.70 8.38 -13.01
N LEU A 48 -11.46 8.03 -11.74
CA LEU A 48 -10.10 7.90 -11.21
C LEU A 48 -9.32 6.80 -11.93
N VAL A 49 -9.95 5.62 -12.10
CA VAL A 49 -9.35 4.48 -12.81
C VAL A 49 -9.03 4.86 -14.26
N GLU A 50 -9.95 5.52 -14.96
CA GLU A 50 -9.73 5.98 -16.33
C GLU A 50 -8.54 6.94 -16.42
N ARG A 51 -8.46 7.94 -15.52
CA ARG A 51 -7.38 8.93 -15.51
C ARG A 51 -6.01 8.30 -15.26
N PHE A 52 -5.90 7.37 -14.32
CA PHE A 52 -4.65 6.67 -14.04
C PHE A 52 -4.25 5.71 -15.16
N SER A 53 -5.21 5.25 -15.97
CA SER A 53 -4.97 4.37 -17.11
C SER A 53 -4.59 5.13 -18.40
N ASN A 54 -4.47 6.46 -18.36
CA ASN A 54 -4.15 7.25 -19.55
C ASN A 54 -2.68 7.03 -19.99
N PRO A 55 -2.42 6.39 -21.15
CA PRO A 55 -1.06 6.05 -21.58
C PRO A 55 -0.25 7.27 -22.04
N HIS A 56 -0.90 8.42 -22.27
CA HIS A 56 -0.23 9.64 -22.70
C HIS A 56 0.42 10.40 -21.53
N ILE A 57 0.05 10.08 -20.30
CA ILE A 57 0.64 10.66 -19.09
C ILE A 57 1.75 9.73 -18.60
N LYS A 58 3.01 10.15 -18.77
CA LYS A 58 4.20 9.39 -18.35
C LYS A 58 4.55 9.63 -16.88
N ASP A 59 3.57 9.44 -16.01
CA ASP A 59 3.77 9.58 -14.57
C ASP A 59 4.56 8.40 -14.02
N THR A 60 5.60 8.65 -13.21
CA THR A 60 6.45 7.59 -12.66
C THR A 60 5.93 7.11 -11.30
N LEU A 61 6.06 5.81 -11.04
CA LEU A 61 5.67 5.23 -9.75
C LEU A 61 6.53 5.76 -8.60
N LEU A 62 7.81 6.07 -8.85
CA LEU A 62 8.67 6.68 -7.83
C LEU A 62 8.19 8.06 -7.45
N ARG A 63 7.84 8.93 -8.42
CA ARG A 63 7.27 10.25 -8.14
C ARG A 63 5.96 10.14 -7.35
N LEU A 64 5.12 9.15 -7.69
CA LEU A 64 3.89 8.90 -6.94
C LEU A 64 4.16 8.47 -5.49
N ALA A 65 5.20 7.66 -5.28
CA ALA A 65 5.65 7.14 -3.99
C ALA A 65 6.41 8.16 -3.12
N GLU A 66 6.87 9.28 -3.69
CA GLU A 66 7.50 10.37 -2.92
C GLU A 66 6.58 10.80 -1.78
N ASP A 67 7.13 11.09 -0.60
CA ASP A 67 6.39 11.48 0.61
C ASP A 67 5.32 10.46 1.04
N GLY A 68 5.53 9.18 0.73
CA GLY A 68 4.59 8.10 1.02
C GLY A 68 4.24 7.99 2.50
N SER A 69 5.19 8.21 3.41
CA SER A 69 4.95 8.17 4.85
C SER A 69 3.87 9.17 5.28
N VAL A 70 3.96 10.40 4.79
CA VAL A 70 3.01 11.48 5.08
C VAL A 70 1.67 11.23 4.40
N LYS A 71 1.70 10.83 3.12
CA LYS A 71 0.48 10.50 2.37
C LYS A 71 -0.30 9.39 3.06
N LEU A 72 0.33 8.28 3.38
CA LEU A 72 -0.35 7.12 3.99
C LEU A 72 -0.82 7.41 5.42
N GLN A 73 -0.07 8.19 6.20
CA GLN A 73 -0.52 8.68 7.52
C GLN A 73 -1.78 9.54 7.42
N THR A 74 -1.91 10.35 6.37
CA THR A 74 -3.06 11.27 6.22
C THR A 74 -4.25 10.62 5.52
N THR A 75 -4.03 9.71 4.57
CA THR A 75 -5.09 9.14 3.74
C THR A 75 -5.54 7.75 4.18
N MET A 76 -4.64 6.89 4.68
CA MET A 76 -4.96 5.50 5.01
C MET A 76 -5.17 5.27 6.51
N ARG A 77 -4.39 5.94 7.37
CA ARG A 77 -4.49 5.76 8.83
C ARG A 77 -5.91 5.96 9.38
N PRO A 78 -6.66 7.03 9.02
CA PRO A 78 -8.00 7.24 9.60
C PRO A 78 -8.96 6.13 9.20
N VAL A 79 -8.94 5.73 7.92
CA VAL A 79 -9.77 4.66 7.37
C VAL A 79 -9.45 3.33 8.04
N LEU A 80 -8.16 3.00 8.24
CA LEU A 80 -7.76 1.76 8.89
C LEU A 80 -8.30 1.68 10.32
N LEU A 81 -8.20 2.78 11.08
CA LEU A 81 -8.71 2.85 12.45
C LEU A 81 -10.23 2.70 12.49
N GLU A 82 -10.95 3.36 11.58
CA GLU A 82 -12.41 3.24 11.46
C GLU A 82 -12.84 1.79 11.20
N LYS A 83 -12.21 1.13 10.22
CA LYS A 83 -12.53 -0.25 9.85
C LYS A 83 -12.16 -1.25 10.96
N VAL A 84 -11.02 -1.07 11.61
CA VAL A 84 -10.61 -1.87 12.79
C VAL A 84 -11.64 -1.71 13.92
N ALA A 85 -12.08 -0.48 14.22
CA ALA A 85 -13.06 -0.23 15.26
C ALA A 85 -14.44 -0.82 14.93
N ALA A 86 -14.81 -0.85 13.64
CA ALA A 86 -16.05 -1.44 13.15
C ALA A 86 -15.99 -2.98 13.00
N GLY A 87 -14.81 -3.60 13.13
CA GLY A 87 -14.62 -5.03 12.88
C GLY A 87 -14.80 -5.41 11.40
N GLU A 88 -14.59 -4.47 10.49
CA GLU A 88 -14.72 -4.68 9.04
C GLU A 88 -13.41 -5.21 8.42
N GLY A 89 -13.52 -5.86 7.26
CA GLY A 89 -12.35 -6.31 6.50
C GLY A 89 -11.58 -5.13 5.88
N PHE A 90 -10.24 -5.17 5.97
CA PHE A 90 -9.32 -4.16 5.43
C PHE A 90 -8.13 -4.83 4.69
N GLU A 91 -8.41 -5.93 3.99
CA GLU A 91 -7.41 -6.81 3.39
C GLU A 91 -6.57 -6.12 2.32
N THR A 92 -7.17 -5.27 1.48
CA THR A 92 -6.44 -4.54 0.43
C THR A 92 -5.60 -3.42 1.04
N MET A 93 -6.08 -2.74 2.08
CA MET A 93 -5.29 -1.78 2.84
C MET A 93 -4.09 -2.44 3.53
N ALA A 94 -4.29 -3.59 4.17
CA ALA A 94 -3.20 -4.36 4.78
C ALA A 94 -2.16 -4.77 3.73
N LEU A 95 -2.60 -5.20 2.54
CA LEU A 95 -1.70 -5.52 1.42
C LEU A 95 -0.94 -4.30 0.89
N ALA A 96 -1.61 -3.14 0.78
CA ALA A 96 -0.96 -1.89 0.38
C ALA A 96 0.13 -1.48 1.39
N ILE A 97 -0.15 -1.57 2.70
CA ILE A 97 0.83 -1.28 3.76
C ILE A 97 1.97 -2.30 3.74
N GLY A 98 1.69 -3.59 3.56
CA GLY A 98 2.72 -4.62 3.40
C GLY A 98 3.64 -4.37 2.20
N GLY A 99 3.05 -3.95 1.06
CA GLY A 99 3.80 -3.53 -0.12
C GLY A 99 4.66 -2.30 0.12
N TRP A 100 4.16 -1.32 0.90
CA TRP A 100 4.93 -0.16 1.31
C TRP A 100 6.10 -0.54 2.21
N ILE A 101 5.89 -1.40 3.21
CA ILE A 101 6.96 -1.96 4.06
C ILE A 101 8.05 -2.60 3.19
N ARG A 102 7.66 -3.47 2.26
CA ARG A 102 8.62 -4.14 1.36
C ARG A 102 9.37 -3.13 0.47
N PHE A 103 8.69 -2.11 -0.05
CA PHE A 103 9.28 -1.05 -0.86
C PHE A 103 10.29 -0.19 -0.07
N MET A 104 9.99 0.11 1.19
CA MET A 104 10.84 0.91 2.07
C MET A 104 12.20 0.29 2.39
N THR A 105 12.40 -1.00 2.09
CA THR A 105 13.75 -1.62 2.17
C THR A 105 14.73 -1.06 1.15
N GLY A 106 14.25 -0.31 0.14
CA GLY A 106 15.10 0.31 -0.89
C GLY A 106 15.66 -0.68 -1.92
N VAL A 107 15.17 -1.92 -1.94
CA VAL A 107 15.54 -2.94 -2.93
C VAL A 107 14.27 -3.53 -3.53
N ASP A 108 14.18 -3.67 -4.85
CA ASP A 108 13.00 -4.28 -5.49
C ASP A 108 13.03 -5.82 -5.43
N GLU A 109 12.04 -6.49 -6.03
CA GLU A 109 11.95 -7.96 -6.00
C GLU A 109 12.95 -8.65 -6.94
N SER A 110 13.61 -7.90 -7.82
CA SER A 110 14.73 -8.41 -8.63
C SER A 110 16.08 -8.31 -7.90
N GLY A 111 16.11 -7.71 -6.71
CA GLY A 111 17.33 -7.42 -5.97
C GLY A 111 18.03 -6.13 -6.38
N ALA A 112 17.42 -5.33 -7.26
CA ALA A 112 17.97 -4.05 -7.69
C ALA A 112 17.70 -2.96 -6.64
N VAL A 113 18.68 -2.08 -6.42
CA VAL A 113 18.50 -0.89 -5.56
C VAL A 113 17.47 0.04 -6.19
N ILE A 114 16.53 0.50 -5.37
CA ILE A 114 15.53 1.50 -5.74
C ILE A 114 16.18 2.88 -5.62
N ASP A 115 16.77 3.35 -6.72
CA ASP A 115 17.34 4.69 -6.77
C ASP A 115 16.24 5.77 -6.75
N GLY A 116 16.47 6.83 -5.98
CA GLY A 116 15.54 7.95 -5.86
C GLY A 116 14.32 7.72 -4.96
N LEU A 117 14.37 6.79 -4.00
CA LEU A 117 13.39 6.73 -2.91
C LEU A 117 13.51 8.02 -2.07
N LYS A 118 12.46 8.84 -2.08
CA LYS A 118 12.39 10.10 -1.32
C LYS A 118 11.22 10.07 -0.38
N ASP A 119 11.51 10.15 0.91
CA ASP A 119 10.48 10.17 1.93
C ASP A 119 10.97 10.98 3.16
N PRO A 120 10.17 11.90 3.71
CA PRO A 120 10.59 12.78 4.79
C PRO A 120 10.76 12.04 6.13
N GLN A 121 10.05 10.93 6.32
CA GLN A 121 10.25 10.02 7.46
C GLN A 121 11.09 8.80 7.06
N GLY A 122 11.41 8.64 5.77
CA GLY A 122 12.38 7.67 5.25
C GLY A 122 13.83 7.93 5.66
N GLY A 123 14.04 8.62 6.78
CA GLY A 123 15.32 8.57 7.49
C GLY A 123 15.69 7.13 7.82
N THR A 124 16.95 6.92 8.20
CA THR A 124 17.55 5.61 8.48
C THR A 124 16.62 4.69 9.29
N ARG A 125 15.82 5.25 10.21
CA ARG A 125 14.97 4.47 11.12
C ARG A 125 13.82 3.70 10.45
N LEU A 126 13.00 4.33 9.60
CA LEU A 126 11.89 3.59 8.96
C LEU A 126 12.41 2.52 8.00
N ILE A 127 13.54 2.78 7.33
CA ILE A 127 14.22 1.79 6.46
C ILE A 127 14.76 0.61 7.29
N GLU A 128 15.41 0.87 8.43
CA GLU A 128 15.87 -0.17 9.36
C GLU A 128 14.72 -1.05 9.85
N LEU A 129 13.61 -0.42 10.27
CA LEU A 129 12.44 -1.14 10.75
C LEU A 129 11.80 -1.95 9.62
N ALA A 130 11.65 -1.38 8.43
CA ALA A 130 11.16 -2.11 7.25
C ALA A 130 12.04 -3.32 6.91
N THR A 131 13.36 -3.15 6.96
CA THR A 131 14.33 -4.23 6.72
C THR A 131 14.19 -5.34 7.78
N THR A 132 14.01 -4.96 9.05
CA THR A 132 13.78 -5.90 10.15
C THR A 132 12.48 -6.69 9.94
N VAL A 133 11.40 -6.01 9.56
CA VAL A 133 10.10 -6.64 9.27
C VAL A 133 10.21 -7.61 8.10
N VAL A 134 10.85 -7.22 7.00
CA VAL A 134 10.98 -8.08 5.81
C VAL A 134 11.87 -9.29 6.09
N ALA A 135 12.91 -9.16 6.91
CA ALA A 135 13.80 -10.26 7.26
C ALA A 135 13.12 -11.32 8.16
N ALA A 136 12.24 -10.90 9.06
CA ALA A 136 11.52 -11.78 9.99
C ALA A 136 10.13 -11.21 10.29
N PRO A 137 9.14 -11.40 9.39
CA PRO A 137 7.82 -10.80 9.56
C PRO A 137 7.05 -11.51 10.68
N ASP A 138 6.92 -10.84 11.82
CA ASP A 138 6.11 -11.27 12.95
C ASP A 138 5.58 -10.04 13.73
N LYS A 139 4.74 -10.30 14.73
CA LYS A 139 4.15 -9.22 15.55
C LYS A 139 5.19 -8.36 16.29
N HIS A 140 6.36 -8.91 16.62
CA HIS A 140 7.42 -8.20 17.34
C HIS A 140 8.23 -7.28 16.42
N THR A 141 8.35 -7.61 15.14
CA THR A 141 8.99 -6.75 14.15
C THR A 141 8.01 -5.72 13.56
N VAL A 142 6.76 -6.13 13.31
CA VAL A 142 5.73 -5.29 12.68
C VAL A 142 5.24 -4.18 13.62
N ARG A 143 5.06 -4.43 14.91
CA ARG A 143 4.56 -3.40 15.85
C ARG A 143 5.45 -2.16 15.93
N PRO A 144 6.78 -2.27 16.15
CA PRO A 144 7.66 -1.09 16.15
C PRO A 144 7.58 -0.30 14.84
N PHE A 145 7.49 -0.98 13.69
CA PHE A 145 7.31 -0.30 12.41
C PHE A 145 5.98 0.47 12.38
N LEU A 146 4.86 -0.16 12.75
CA LEU A 146 3.55 0.52 12.75
C LEU A 146 3.48 1.65 13.79
N GLN A 147 4.18 1.53 14.91
CA GLN A 147 4.24 2.58 15.91
C GLN A 147 4.95 3.82 15.37
N GLU A 148 6.08 3.64 14.68
CA GLU A 148 6.81 4.73 14.02
C GLU A 148 6.00 5.30 12.84
N PHE A 149 5.41 4.42 12.03
CA PHE A 149 4.79 4.79 10.76
C PHE A 149 3.34 5.29 10.88
N LEU A 150 2.47 4.60 11.63
CA LEU A 150 1.03 4.93 11.74
C LEU A 150 0.61 5.33 13.17
N GLY A 151 1.55 5.33 14.11
CA GLY A 151 1.32 5.71 15.50
C GLY A 151 0.82 4.57 16.39
N ASN A 152 0.80 4.85 17.70
CA ASN A 152 0.53 3.86 18.74
C ASN A 152 -0.86 3.20 18.64
N GLU A 153 -1.88 3.93 18.18
CA GLU A 153 -3.25 3.42 18.03
C GLU A 153 -3.30 2.23 17.06
N VAL A 154 -2.64 2.34 15.90
CA VAL A 154 -2.59 1.24 14.93
C VAL A 154 -1.72 0.10 15.44
N ALA A 155 -0.55 0.41 16.05
CA ALA A 155 0.37 -0.59 16.58
C ALA A 155 -0.21 -1.42 17.75
N SER A 156 -1.19 -0.88 18.47
CA SER A 156 -1.89 -1.56 19.56
C SER A 156 -3.03 -2.47 19.08
N SER A 157 -3.44 -2.37 17.82
CA SER A 157 -4.48 -3.25 17.25
C SER A 157 -3.88 -4.58 16.79
N ASP A 158 -4.27 -5.66 17.47
CA ASP A 158 -3.85 -7.02 17.10
C ASP A 158 -4.33 -7.38 15.68
N ALA A 159 -5.57 -7.01 15.33
CA ALA A 159 -6.11 -7.23 13.99
C ALA A 159 -5.28 -6.53 12.90
N ALA A 160 -4.87 -5.27 13.11
CA ALA A 160 -4.05 -4.55 12.15
C ALA A 160 -2.65 -5.17 12.03
N VAL A 161 -2.02 -5.48 13.17
CA VAL A 161 -0.69 -6.11 13.22
C VAL A 161 -0.71 -7.46 12.52
N GLU A 162 -1.69 -8.32 12.80
CA GLU A 162 -1.81 -9.65 12.19
C GLU A 162 -2.03 -9.57 10.69
N ALA A 163 -2.97 -8.75 10.23
CA ALA A 163 -3.27 -8.60 8.80
C ALA A 163 -2.07 -8.06 8.01
N ILE A 164 -1.36 -7.05 8.55
CA ILE A 164 -0.18 -6.47 7.90
C ILE A 164 1.00 -7.47 7.94
N THR A 165 1.17 -8.21 9.04
CA THR A 165 2.16 -9.30 9.11
C THR A 165 1.89 -10.33 8.02
N ALA A 166 0.64 -10.79 7.88
CA ALA A 166 0.23 -11.76 6.87
C ALA A 166 0.45 -11.23 5.44
N ALA A 167 0.22 -9.94 5.20
CA ALA A 167 0.50 -9.29 3.93
C ALA A 167 2.01 -9.32 3.58
N VAL A 168 2.88 -8.95 4.52
CA VAL A 168 4.34 -9.02 4.32
C VAL A 168 4.81 -10.45 4.09
N VAL A 169 4.32 -11.42 4.87
CA VAL A 169 4.62 -12.85 4.68
C VAL A 169 4.22 -13.31 3.28
N ALA A 170 3.03 -12.96 2.81
CA ALA A 170 2.56 -13.32 1.48
C ALA A 170 3.44 -12.72 0.37
N ILE A 171 3.81 -11.44 0.50
CA ILE A 171 4.72 -10.77 -0.45
C ILE A 171 6.10 -11.46 -0.45
N ASN A 172 6.65 -11.75 0.71
CA ASN A 172 7.97 -12.40 0.83
C ASN A 172 7.99 -13.81 0.22
N ASN A 173 6.91 -14.58 0.40
CA ASN A 173 6.85 -15.97 -0.06
C ASN A 173 6.50 -16.10 -1.55
N GLU A 174 5.61 -15.26 -2.06
CA GLU A 174 5.05 -15.40 -3.41
C GLU A 174 5.60 -14.38 -4.41
N GLY A 175 6.15 -13.26 -3.93
CA GLY A 175 6.40 -12.06 -4.73
C GLY A 175 5.11 -11.27 -4.98
N THR A 176 5.25 -9.95 -5.15
CA THR A 176 4.11 -9.03 -5.32
C THR A 176 3.32 -9.36 -6.58
N LYS A 177 3.98 -9.62 -7.71
CA LYS A 177 3.28 -9.86 -8.98
C LYS A 177 2.43 -11.14 -8.96
N PRO A 178 2.98 -12.33 -8.61
CA PRO A 178 2.17 -13.55 -8.52
C PRO A 178 1.04 -13.44 -7.48
N LEU A 179 1.30 -12.77 -6.35
CA LEU A 179 0.30 -12.54 -5.32
C LEU A 179 -0.89 -11.71 -5.84
N LEU A 180 -0.63 -10.63 -6.59
CA LEU A 180 -1.68 -9.81 -7.18
C LEU A 180 -2.46 -10.58 -8.25
N VAL A 181 -1.77 -11.33 -9.13
CA VAL A 181 -2.43 -12.15 -10.15
C VAL A 181 -3.38 -13.16 -9.51
N ARG A 182 -2.94 -13.88 -8.48
CA ARG A 182 -3.76 -14.89 -7.79
C ARG A 182 -5.03 -14.30 -7.17
N ARG A 183 -4.98 -13.05 -6.70
CA ARG A 183 -6.07 -12.43 -5.94
C ARG A 183 -6.99 -11.53 -6.77
N TYR A 184 -6.49 -10.98 -7.88
CA TYR A 184 -7.15 -9.85 -8.56
C TYR A 184 -7.17 -9.91 -10.09
N ALA A 185 -6.65 -10.97 -10.71
CA ALA A 185 -6.74 -11.21 -12.16
C ALA A 185 -7.66 -12.39 -12.45
#